data_AF-A0A925VT06-F1
#
_entry.id   AF-A0A925VT06-F1
#
_cell.length_a   1.000
_cell.length_b   1.000
_cell.length_c   1.000
_cell.angle_alpha   90.00
_cell.angle_beta   90.00
_cell.angle_gamma   90.00
#
_symmetry.space_group_name_H-M   'P 1'
#
loop_
_entity.id
_entity.type
_entity.pdbx_description
1 polymer ?
#
loop_
_entity_poly.entity_id
_entity_poly.type
_entity_poly.pdbx_seq_one_letter_code
_entity_poly.pdbx_strand_id
1 'polypeptide(L)'
;MALRLFCYCVSTALAVQWCGSAPTHQGAVASLTPVSPAERRAEPLAPLIRALLDTAASGGTRAADARLQLQAGAEVRALYGREFLPAWSGSNGRGGADATAALTLLSRAAEHGLRPADYGEFRLQALRDSLTQPAPPAQRARQQARLDVFLSDAVLRFMRDLGRGRLHPYTASSREKVAGPTGQPVAVLRAALGQGTVSAAMLAGQPANREYRQLQQALARWLSRPVAPDSAAYHQAQYEQAAVNLERWRWEAFAPDSDYVLINVPAYELQVVAAGVVARRHRVVVGKPATTTPTLTSTIRYFTLAPGWHVPHSIATKEMLPRIKQ
;
A
#
# COMPACT_ATOMS: atom_id res chain seq x y z
N MET A 1 0.28 29.33 -34.94
CA MET A 1 -1.02 29.85 -34.45
C MET A 1 -0.84 30.19 -32.98
N ALA A 2 -0.47 31.44 -32.71
CA ALA A 2 -0.26 31.97 -31.37
C ALA A 2 -1.55 32.65 -30.92
N LEU A 3 -1.99 32.42 -29.69
CA LEU A 3 -2.85 33.37 -29.00
C LEU A 3 -2.49 33.37 -27.50
N ARG A 4 -2.37 34.59 -26.99
CA ARG A 4 -1.77 35.03 -25.72
C ARG A 4 -2.84 35.89 -25.01
N LEU A 5 -2.80 35.90 -23.66
CA LEU A 5 -3.40 36.87 -22.70
C LEU A 5 -4.95 36.89 -22.60
N PHE A 6 -5.62 37.19 -21.48
CA PHE A 6 -5.43 38.17 -20.37
C PHE A 6 -6.02 37.56 -19.06
N CYS A 7 -5.37 37.59 -17.88
CA CYS A 7 -5.28 38.64 -16.86
C CYS A 7 -6.55 39.47 -16.60
N TYR A 8 -7.19 39.32 -15.43
CA TYR A 8 -7.73 40.47 -14.70
C TYR A 8 -7.74 40.22 -13.19
N CYS A 9 -7.12 41.17 -12.49
CA CYS A 9 -7.04 41.36 -11.07
C CYS A 9 -7.88 42.62 -10.77
N VAL A 10 -8.83 42.58 -9.82
CA VAL A 10 -9.38 43.80 -9.23
C VAL A 10 -9.58 43.57 -7.73
N SER A 11 -8.72 44.22 -6.95
CA SER A 11 -8.97 44.61 -5.57
C SER A 11 -9.79 45.90 -5.57
N THR A 12 -10.77 46.02 -4.69
CA THR A 12 -11.19 47.32 -4.15
C THR A 12 -11.65 47.15 -2.70
N ALA A 13 -10.93 47.84 -1.83
CA ALA A 13 -11.21 48.03 -0.43
C ALA A 13 -12.39 49.00 -0.23
N LEU A 14 -13.16 48.79 0.84
CA LEU A 14 -14.05 49.80 1.40
C LEU A 14 -13.83 49.82 2.91
N ALA A 15 -13.11 50.85 3.35
CA ALA A 15 -13.01 51.24 4.75
C ALA A 15 -14.21 52.11 5.08
N VAL A 16 -15.01 51.70 6.07
CA VAL A 16 -16.02 52.56 6.71
C VAL A 16 -15.54 52.82 8.14
N GLN A 17 -15.29 54.08 8.39
CA GLN A 17 -14.82 54.64 9.64
C GLN A 17 -16.03 55.02 10.47
N TRP A 18 -16.22 54.39 11.63
CA TRP A 18 -17.26 54.75 12.58
C TRP A 18 -16.61 55.23 13.88
N CYS A 19 -16.89 56.49 14.21
CA CYS A 19 -16.47 57.19 15.40
C CYS A 19 -17.56 57.00 16.46
N GLY A 20 -17.20 56.46 17.63
CA GLY A 20 -18.11 56.30 18.76
C GLY A 20 -17.31 56.13 20.05
N SER A 21 -17.41 57.11 20.93
CA SER A 21 -16.68 57.24 22.20
C SER A 21 -17.49 56.76 23.42
N ALA A 22 -16.77 56.14 24.37
CA ALA A 22 -17.07 55.87 25.80
C ALA A 22 -18.06 54.72 26.14
N PRO A 23 -17.90 54.00 27.28
CA PRO A 23 -17.23 54.39 28.53
C PRO A 23 -16.11 53.45 29.03
N THR A 24 -15.26 54.03 29.88
CA THR A 24 -14.20 53.39 30.66
C THR A 24 -14.77 52.47 31.75
N HIS A 25 -14.62 51.16 31.59
CA HIS A 25 -14.62 50.21 32.69
C HIS A 25 -13.17 49.82 33.02
N GLN A 26 -12.66 50.33 34.15
CA GLN A 26 -11.46 49.80 34.80
C GLN A 26 -11.78 48.43 35.39
N GLY A 27 -11.61 47.39 34.57
CA GLY A 27 -11.46 46.01 35.04
C GLY A 27 -9.98 45.73 35.21
N ALA A 28 -9.57 45.27 36.39
CA ALA A 28 -8.21 44.86 36.68
C ALA A 28 -7.75 43.81 35.65
N VAL A 29 -6.88 44.22 34.73
CA VAL A 29 -6.19 43.28 33.83
C VAL A 29 -5.18 42.56 34.71
N ALA A 30 -5.53 41.32 35.08
CA ALA A 30 -4.57 40.39 35.65
C ALA A 30 -3.35 40.39 34.72
N SER A 31 -2.21 40.78 35.27
CA SER A 31 -0.91 40.75 34.62
C SER A 31 -0.68 39.33 34.10
N LEU A 32 -0.94 39.13 32.80
CA LEU A 32 -0.46 37.97 32.08
C LEU A 32 1.07 38.08 32.11
N THR A 33 1.68 37.32 33.01
CA THR A 33 3.11 37.09 33.02
C THR A 33 3.51 36.67 31.61
N PRO A 34 4.44 37.40 30.94
CA PRO A 34 4.94 36.96 29.66
C PRO A 34 5.62 35.61 29.88
N VAL A 35 5.04 34.57 29.27
CA VAL A 35 5.66 33.25 29.16
C VAL A 35 7.07 33.45 28.62
N SER A 36 8.05 33.07 29.44
CA SER A 36 9.48 33.24 29.15
C SER A 36 9.84 32.63 27.78
N PRO A 37 10.73 33.23 26.97
CA PRO A 37 11.09 32.73 25.64
C PRO A 37 11.68 31.31 25.62
N ALA A 38 11.98 30.73 26.78
CA ALA A 38 12.54 29.40 26.96
C ALA A 38 11.55 28.24 26.73
N GLU A 39 10.23 28.47 26.77
CA GLU A 39 9.21 27.42 26.57
C GLU A 39 8.89 27.11 25.09
N ARG A 40 9.53 27.79 24.14
CA ARG A 40 9.35 27.55 22.70
C ARG A 40 10.29 26.50 22.09
N ARG A 41 11.06 25.77 22.90
CA ARG A 41 11.80 24.61 22.41
C ARG A 41 10.81 23.47 22.23
N ALA A 42 10.36 23.26 20.99
CA ALA A 42 9.65 22.04 20.62
C ALA A 42 10.38 20.84 21.26
N GLU A 43 9.69 20.08 22.12
CA GLU A 43 10.30 18.90 22.74
C GLU A 43 10.92 18.03 21.62
N PRO A 44 12.18 17.59 21.78
CA PRO A 44 12.78 16.71 20.79
C PRO A 44 11.94 15.44 20.69
N LEU A 45 11.45 15.13 19.48
CA LEU A 45 10.58 13.97 19.24
C LEU A 45 11.31 12.64 19.47
N ALA A 46 12.64 12.62 19.31
CA ALA A 46 13.42 11.39 19.40
C ALA A 46 13.34 10.69 20.78
N PRO A 47 13.48 11.39 21.92
CA PRO A 47 13.19 10.82 23.24
C PRO A 47 11.78 10.23 23.39
N LEU A 48 10.76 10.87 22.82
CA LEU A 48 9.39 10.37 22.87
C LEU A 48 9.22 9.09 22.02
N ILE A 49 9.81 9.05 20.84
CA ILE A 49 9.82 7.87 19.97
C ILE A 49 10.58 6.72 20.65
N ARG A 50 11.74 7.02 21.24
CA ARG A 50 12.52 6.05 22.03
C ARG A 50 11.71 5.48 23.19
N ALA A 51 11.02 6.34 23.95
CA ALA A 51 10.16 5.91 25.05
C ALA A 51 8.98 5.05 24.57
N LEU A 52 8.39 5.36 23.40
CA LEU A 52 7.34 4.53 22.81
C LEU A 52 7.86 3.13 22.47
N LEU A 53 9.05 3.02 21.90
CA LEU A 53 9.67 1.77 21.45
C LEU A 53 10.52 1.07 22.53
N ASP A 54 10.50 1.57 23.77
CA ASP A 54 11.33 1.05 24.85
C ASP A 54 10.92 -0.37 25.25
N THR A 55 11.85 -1.29 25.04
CA THR A 55 11.70 -2.71 25.34
C THR A 55 11.98 -3.04 26.79
N ALA A 56 12.81 -2.24 27.48
CA ALA A 56 13.18 -2.47 28.88
C ALA A 56 11.97 -2.21 29.80
N ALA A 57 11.22 -1.15 29.52
CA ALA A 57 9.97 -0.85 30.23
C ALA A 57 8.84 -1.87 29.97
N SER A 58 8.92 -2.63 28.87
CA SER A 58 7.86 -3.54 28.43
C SER A 58 8.19 -5.03 28.64
N GLY A 59 9.39 -5.37 29.14
CA GLY A 59 9.82 -6.77 29.34
C GLY A 59 10.23 -7.52 28.06
N GLY A 60 10.41 -6.82 26.94
CA GLY A 60 10.86 -7.40 25.66
C GLY A 60 10.29 -6.71 24.41
N THR A 61 10.87 -7.02 23.24
CA THR A 61 10.47 -6.45 21.94
C THR A 61 9.02 -6.79 21.56
N ARG A 62 8.62 -8.06 21.69
CA ARG A 62 7.25 -8.50 21.36
C ARG A 62 6.20 -7.86 22.26
N ALA A 63 6.51 -7.65 23.53
CA ALA A 63 5.60 -7.02 24.48
C ALA A 63 5.43 -5.51 24.20
N ALA A 64 6.52 -4.81 23.87
CA ALA A 64 6.47 -3.42 23.41
C ALA A 64 5.63 -3.27 22.12
N ASP A 65 5.82 -4.19 21.16
CA ASP A 65 5.03 -4.22 19.92
C ASP A 65 3.55 -4.49 20.20
N ALA A 66 3.23 -5.47 21.05
CA ALA A 66 1.85 -5.80 21.42
C ALA A 66 1.13 -4.63 22.11
N ARG A 67 1.82 -3.92 23.02
CA ARG A 67 1.29 -2.72 23.70
C ARG A 67 0.88 -1.63 22.71
N LEU A 68 1.67 -1.45 21.66
CA LEU A 68 1.41 -0.47 20.60
C LEU A 68 0.60 -1.02 19.42
N GLN A 69 0.34 -2.33 19.41
CA GLN A 69 -0.25 -3.07 18.30
C GLN A 69 0.55 -2.93 16.99
N LEU A 70 1.88 -2.87 17.09
CA LEU A 70 2.76 -2.84 15.92
C LEU A 70 2.85 -4.23 15.30
N GLN A 71 2.71 -4.30 13.98
CA GLN A 71 2.79 -5.53 13.21
C GLN A 71 4.11 -5.62 12.41
N ALA A 72 4.83 -4.51 12.26
CA ALA A 72 6.17 -4.41 11.69
C ALA A 72 7.21 -3.87 12.70
N GLY A 73 7.01 -4.11 14.00
CA GLY A 73 7.82 -3.50 15.07
C GLY A 73 9.35 -3.67 14.93
N ALA A 74 9.82 -4.82 14.45
CA ALA A 74 11.24 -5.03 14.16
C ALA A 74 11.76 -4.12 13.03
N GLU A 75 11.00 -3.98 11.95
CA GLU A 75 11.31 -3.10 10.82
C GLU A 75 11.22 -1.62 11.24
N VAL A 76 10.25 -1.27 12.07
CA VAL A 76 10.09 0.07 12.65
C VAL A 76 11.32 0.45 13.48
N ARG A 77 11.76 -0.41 14.41
CA ARG A 77 13.00 -0.17 15.16
C ARG A 77 14.22 -0.08 14.24
N ALA A 78 14.29 -0.93 13.21
CA ALA A 78 15.37 -0.86 12.23
C ALA A 78 15.38 0.45 11.44
N LEU A 79 14.20 1.03 11.12
CA LEU A 79 14.06 2.33 10.45
C LEU A 79 14.68 3.46 11.28
N TYR A 80 14.29 3.55 12.56
CA TYR A 80 14.71 4.58 13.52
C TYR A 80 16.17 4.45 14.00
N GLY A 81 16.74 3.24 13.94
CA GLY A 81 18.11 2.99 14.37
C GLY A 81 18.33 3.30 15.85
N ARG A 82 19.55 3.73 16.20
CA ARG A 82 19.94 4.01 17.61
C ARG A 82 19.54 5.41 18.08
N GLU A 83 19.34 6.34 17.15
CA GLU A 83 19.11 7.76 17.44
C GLU A 83 17.63 8.09 17.59
N PHE A 84 16.73 7.26 17.05
CA PHE A 84 15.27 7.47 17.11
C PHE A 84 14.82 8.81 16.52
N LEU A 85 15.55 9.32 15.52
CA LEU A 85 15.17 10.54 14.82
C LEU A 85 13.82 10.35 14.12
N PRO A 86 12.90 11.34 14.19
CA PRO A 86 11.61 11.22 13.53
C PRO A 86 11.75 11.05 12.01
N ALA A 87 11.00 10.11 11.44
CA ALA A 87 11.03 9.82 10.02
C ALA A 87 10.16 10.80 9.22
N TRP A 88 9.05 11.25 9.81
CA TRP A 88 7.96 11.95 9.11
C TRP A 88 7.82 13.42 9.53
N SER A 89 8.66 13.87 10.46
CA SER A 89 8.72 15.26 10.91
C SER A 89 10.12 15.83 10.73
N GLY A 90 10.58 15.82 9.47
CA GLY A 90 11.87 16.38 9.07
C GLY A 90 11.98 17.88 9.34
N SER A 91 13.17 18.30 9.75
CA SER A 91 13.56 19.70 9.99
C SER A 91 13.68 20.55 8.71
N ASN A 92 13.71 19.91 7.54
CA ASN A 92 13.82 20.54 6.22
C ASN A 92 12.45 20.96 5.61
N GLY A 93 11.35 20.86 6.38
CA GLY A 93 10.00 21.16 5.91
C GLY A 93 9.37 20.10 5.00
N ARG A 94 10.12 19.09 4.54
CA ARG A 94 9.61 18.04 3.64
C ARG A 94 8.99 16.85 4.35
N GLY A 95 9.35 16.58 5.61
CA GLY A 95 8.77 15.45 6.36
C GLY A 95 7.25 15.49 6.41
N GLY A 96 6.66 16.69 6.57
CA GLY A 96 5.22 16.87 6.53
C GLY A 96 4.59 16.50 5.17
N ALA A 97 5.28 16.81 4.07
CA ALA A 97 4.83 16.44 2.72
C ALA A 97 4.94 14.94 2.47
N ASP A 98 6.04 14.31 2.88
CA ASP A 98 6.24 12.86 2.80
C ASP A 98 5.18 12.11 3.64
N ALA A 99 4.86 12.62 4.83
CA ALA A 99 3.82 12.06 5.69
C ALA A 99 2.44 12.15 5.04
N THR A 100 2.11 13.30 4.44
CA THR A 100 0.86 13.47 3.70
C THR A 100 0.80 12.53 2.49
N ALA A 101 1.88 12.43 1.72
CA ALA A 101 1.95 11.54 0.57
C ALA A 101 1.77 10.06 0.96
N ALA A 102 2.37 9.62 2.07
CA ALA A 102 2.20 8.27 2.60
C ALA A 102 0.76 8.02 3.08
N LEU A 103 0.17 8.95 3.83
CA LEU A 103 -1.22 8.84 4.31
C LEU A 103 -2.21 8.78 3.14
N THR A 104 -2.03 9.62 2.11
CA THR A 104 -2.86 9.60 0.91
C THR A 104 -2.73 8.27 0.16
N LEU A 105 -1.55 7.66 0.12
CA LEU A 105 -1.40 6.37 -0.55
C LEU A 105 -2.02 5.22 0.26
N LEU A 106 -1.90 5.25 1.59
CA LEU A 106 -2.51 4.27 2.49
C LEU A 106 -4.05 4.31 2.44
N SER A 107 -4.68 5.48 2.34
CA SER A 107 -6.13 5.58 2.17
C SER A 107 -6.60 5.04 0.81
N ARG A 108 -5.72 5.05 -0.19
CA ARG A 108 -5.96 4.49 -1.53
C ARG A 108 -5.51 3.04 -1.67
N ALA A 109 -5.20 2.34 -0.58
CA ALA A 109 -4.75 0.95 -0.61
C ALA A 109 -5.71 0.01 -1.37
N ALA A 110 -7.02 0.32 -1.40
CA ALA A 110 -8.02 -0.44 -2.16
C ALA A 110 -7.73 -0.49 -3.67
N GLU A 111 -7.13 0.56 -4.24
CA GLU A 111 -6.72 0.57 -5.65
C GLU A 111 -5.59 -0.45 -5.95
N HIS A 112 -4.92 -0.91 -4.90
CA HIS A 112 -3.88 -1.93 -4.95
C HIS A 112 -4.40 -3.30 -4.49
N GLY A 113 -5.71 -3.49 -4.33
CA GLY A 113 -6.27 -4.76 -3.82
C GLY A 113 -5.90 -5.04 -2.35
N LEU A 114 -5.57 -4.00 -1.58
CA LEU A 114 -5.27 -4.07 -0.15
C LEU A 114 -6.32 -3.24 0.61
N ARG A 115 -6.60 -3.53 1.90
CA ARG A 115 -7.64 -2.79 2.63
C ARG A 115 -7.01 -1.70 3.49
N PRO A 116 -7.42 -0.42 3.38
CA PRO A 116 -6.91 0.66 4.23
C PRO A 116 -7.00 0.38 5.73
N ALA A 117 -8.06 -0.31 6.16
CA ALA A 117 -8.27 -0.72 7.54
C ALA A 117 -7.15 -1.62 8.09
N ASP A 118 -6.53 -2.46 7.25
CA ASP A 118 -5.40 -3.30 7.67
C ASP A 118 -4.19 -2.43 8.09
N TYR A 119 -4.06 -1.21 7.55
CA TYR A 119 -2.97 -0.28 7.85
C TYR A 119 -3.34 0.77 8.91
N GLY A 120 -4.47 0.62 9.59
CA GLY A 120 -4.88 1.53 10.66
C GLY A 120 -5.30 2.91 10.17
N GLU A 121 -5.86 3.01 8.96
CA GLU A 121 -6.31 4.26 8.34
C GLU A 121 -7.06 5.18 9.31
N PHE A 122 -8.11 4.67 9.97
CA PHE A 122 -8.93 5.46 10.89
C PHE A 122 -8.11 6.05 12.06
N ARG A 123 -7.18 5.26 12.63
CA ARG A 123 -6.29 5.72 13.70
C ARG A 123 -5.33 6.81 13.21
N LEU A 124 -4.77 6.63 12.02
CA LEU A 124 -3.83 7.58 11.42
C LEU A 124 -4.52 8.89 11.05
N GLN A 125 -5.73 8.83 10.50
CA GLN A 125 -6.56 10.01 10.20
C GLN A 125 -6.92 10.75 11.50
N ALA A 126 -7.44 10.05 12.51
CA ALA A 126 -7.77 10.67 13.80
C ALA A 126 -6.55 11.34 14.47
N LEU A 127 -5.36 10.73 14.39
CA LEU A 127 -4.13 11.34 14.88
C LEU A 127 -3.73 12.57 14.05
N ARG A 128 -3.84 12.50 12.73
CA ARG A 128 -3.57 13.63 11.83
C ARG A 128 -4.49 14.80 12.14
N ASP A 129 -5.78 14.57 12.30
CA ASP A 129 -6.77 15.59 12.63
C ASP A 129 -6.53 16.16 14.03
N SER A 130 -6.14 15.33 15.00
CA SER A 130 -5.81 15.82 16.35
C SER A 130 -4.63 16.81 16.36
N LEU A 131 -3.71 16.71 15.40
CA LEU A 131 -2.57 17.62 15.29
C LEU A 131 -2.96 18.99 14.71
N THR A 132 -4.08 19.10 14.00
CA THR A 132 -4.59 20.40 13.52
C THR A 132 -5.32 21.17 14.61
N GLN A 133 -5.73 20.49 15.69
CA GLN A 133 -6.41 21.11 16.82
C GLN A 133 -5.41 21.84 17.75
N PRO A 134 -5.85 22.90 18.45
CA PRO A 134 -5.07 23.52 19.52
C PRO A 134 -4.83 22.51 20.65
N ALA A 135 -3.57 22.31 21.03
CA ALA A 135 -3.16 21.45 22.13
C ALA A 135 -1.89 22.01 22.80
N PRO A 136 -1.66 21.70 24.09
CA PRO A 136 -0.39 22.01 24.76
C PRO A 136 0.81 21.43 24.02
N PRO A 137 1.99 22.10 24.01
CA PRO A 137 3.16 21.65 23.26
C PRO A 137 3.58 20.21 23.54
N ALA A 138 3.62 19.81 24.82
CA ALA A 138 3.98 18.45 25.23
C ALA A 138 2.96 17.40 24.74
N GLN A 139 1.66 17.73 24.72
CA GLN A 139 0.63 16.84 24.18
C GLN A 139 0.78 16.69 22.67
N ARG A 140 1.03 17.79 21.96
CA ARG A 140 1.26 17.79 20.51
C ARG A 140 2.50 16.97 20.14
N ALA A 141 3.60 17.11 20.87
CA ALA A 141 4.82 16.33 20.66
C ALA A 141 4.57 14.82 20.82
N ARG A 142 3.79 14.41 21.83
CA ARG A 142 3.39 13.00 22.02
C ARG A 142 2.49 12.48 20.91
N GLN A 143 1.53 13.29 20.43
CA GLN A 143 0.68 12.94 19.29
C GLN A 143 1.52 12.78 18.02
N GLN A 144 2.50 13.66 17.80
CA GLN A 144 3.39 13.61 16.64
C GLN A 144 4.31 12.40 16.67
N ALA A 145 4.90 12.06 17.84
CA ALA A 145 5.70 10.85 18.01
C ALA A 145 4.89 9.58 17.76
N ARG A 146 3.63 9.53 18.21
CA ARG A 146 2.70 8.40 17.93
C ARG A 146 2.38 8.29 16.45
N LEU A 147 2.07 9.41 15.79
CA LEU A 147 1.83 9.42 14.34
C LEU A 147 3.06 8.92 13.58
N ASP A 148 4.26 9.38 13.95
CA ASP A 148 5.52 8.99 13.30
C ASP A 148 5.72 7.47 13.37
N VAL A 149 5.55 6.87 14.56
CA VAL A 149 5.70 5.42 14.76
C VAL A 149 4.63 4.61 14.04
N PHE A 150 3.36 5.00 14.15
CA PHE A 150 2.26 4.26 13.53
C PHE A 150 2.25 4.39 12.00
N LEU A 151 2.63 5.55 11.46
CA LEU A 151 2.77 5.73 10.02
C LEU A 151 3.93 4.88 9.49
N SER A 152 5.05 4.83 10.20
CA SER A 152 6.18 3.95 9.85
C SER A 152 5.75 2.48 9.81
N ASP A 153 5.02 2.00 10.83
CA ASP A 153 4.49 0.64 10.86
C ASP A 153 3.55 0.37 9.67
N ALA A 154 2.60 1.27 9.41
CA ALA A 154 1.65 1.14 8.31
C ALA A 154 2.33 1.11 6.93
N VAL A 155 3.29 2.01 6.69
CA VAL A 155 4.02 2.09 5.41
C VAL A 155 4.87 0.85 5.17
N LEU A 156 5.61 0.38 6.18
CA LEU A 156 6.46 -0.81 6.04
C LEU A 156 5.61 -2.06 5.75
N ARG A 157 4.45 -2.20 6.40
CA ARG A 157 3.50 -3.28 6.12
C ARG A 157 2.92 -3.18 4.73
N PHE A 158 2.50 -1.98 4.32
CA PHE A 158 1.99 -1.75 2.98
C PHE A 158 3.03 -2.14 1.91
N MET A 159 4.27 -1.68 2.06
CA MET A 159 5.36 -2.01 1.13
C MET A 159 5.63 -3.52 1.05
N ARG A 160 5.64 -4.19 2.21
CA ARG A 160 5.83 -5.64 2.28
C ARG A 160 4.68 -6.40 1.63
N ASP A 161 3.44 -6.05 1.97
CA ASP A 161 2.24 -6.69 1.43
C ASP A 161 2.12 -6.44 -0.07
N LEU A 162 2.53 -5.26 -0.55
CA LEU A 162 2.48 -4.92 -1.96
C LEU A 162 3.50 -5.70 -2.81
N GLY A 163 4.70 -5.97 -2.26
CA GLY A 163 5.75 -6.66 -2.99
C GLY A 163 5.79 -8.18 -2.81
N ARG A 164 5.55 -8.67 -1.59
CA ARG A 164 5.56 -10.10 -1.29
C ARG A 164 4.16 -10.73 -1.36
N GLY A 165 3.12 -9.92 -1.22
CA GLY A 165 1.76 -10.39 -1.09
C GLY A 165 1.38 -10.83 0.33
N ARG A 166 0.08 -11.02 0.58
CA ARG A 166 -0.52 -11.57 1.80
C ARG A 166 -0.97 -13.02 1.57
N LEU A 167 -0.39 -13.96 2.32
CA LEU A 167 -0.93 -15.32 2.46
C LEU A 167 -2.22 -15.28 3.29
N HIS A 168 -3.38 -15.10 2.65
CA HIS A 168 -4.69 -15.18 3.31
C HIS A 168 -5.27 -16.60 3.29
N PRO A 169 -6.15 -16.98 4.22
CA PRO A 169 -6.79 -18.30 4.24
C PRO A 169 -7.58 -18.60 2.96
N TYR A 170 -8.18 -17.59 2.31
CA TYR A 170 -8.91 -17.74 1.05
C TYR A 170 -8.01 -17.74 -0.20
N THR A 171 -6.76 -17.32 -0.07
CA THR A 171 -5.71 -17.50 -1.09
C THR A 171 -4.93 -18.80 -0.86
N ALA A 172 -5.07 -19.44 0.29
CA ALA A 172 -4.41 -20.70 0.59
C ALA A 172 -5.17 -21.87 -0.05
N SER A 173 -5.04 -22.04 -1.37
CA SER A 173 -5.14 -23.39 -1.90
C SER A 173 -3.96 -24.21 -1.36
N SER A 174 -4.07 -25.53 -1.27
CA SER A 174 -2.97 -26.40 -0.81
C SER A 174 -1.66 -26.26 -1.62
N ARG A 175 -1.68 -25.50 -2.73
CA ARG A 175 -0.59 -25.23 -3.66
C ARG A 175 -0.03 -23.80 -3.57
N GLU A 176 -0.79 -22.85 -3.03
CA GLU A 176 -0.39 -21.43 -2.88
C GLU A 176 0.43 -21.25 -1.59
N LYS A 177 1.72 -21.62 -1.66
CA LYS A 177 2.65 -21.65 -0.52
C LYS A 177 3.83 -20.69 -0.64
N VAL A 178 3.99 -20.02 -1.78
CA VAL A 178 5.17 -19.20 -2.06
C VAL A 178 4.79 -17.74 -1.93
N ALA A 179 5.29 -17.11 -0.89
CA ALA A 179 5.25 -15.66 -0.80
C ALA A 179 6.37 -15.08 -1.67
N GLY A 180 6.12 -13.94 -2.33
CA GLY A 180 7.07 -13.28 -3.23
C GLY A 180 8.43 -12.93 -2.58
N PRO A 181 9.39 -12.39 -3.35
CA PRO A 181 10.72 -12.08 -2.85
C PRO A 181 10.66 -11.15 -1.63
N THR A 182 11.49 -11.44 -0.62
CA THR A 182 11.62 -10.61 0.57
C THR A 182 12.35 -9.32 0.18
N GLY A 183 11.62 -8.29 -0.22
CA GLY A 183 12.17 -6.96 -0.50
C GLY A 183 12.83 -6.33 0.74
N GLN A 184 13.40 -5.14 0.58
CA GLN A 184 14.04 -4.39 1.68
C GLN A 184 13.28 -3.08 1.97
N PRO A 185 12.05 -3.16 2.53
CA PRO A 185 11.18 -1.99 2.68
C PRO A 185 11.81 -0.88 3.55
N VAL A 186 12.55 -1.25 4.59
CA VAL A 186 13.25 -0.27 5.47
C VAL A 186 14.31 0.53 4.71
N ALA A 187 15.15 -0.13 3.91
CA ALA A 187 16.21 0.54 3.17
C ALA A 187 15.64 1.45 2.07
N VAL A 188 14.62 0.95 1.35
CA VAL A 188 13.92 1.71 0.30
C VAL A 188 13.20 2.93 0.89
N LEU A 189 12.48 2.77 2.00
CA LEU A 189 11.79 3.88 2.67
C LEU A 189 12.80 4.93 3.16
N ARG A 190 13.89 4.50 3.81
CA ARG A 190 14.92 5.42 4.31
C ARG A 190 15.54 6.26 3.18
N ALA A 191 15.79 5.68 2.02
CA ALA A 191 16.34 6.40 0.88
C ALA A 191 15.36 7.43 0.29
N ALA A 192 14.05 7.22 0.47
CA ALA A 192 13.01 8.09 -0.07
C ALA A 192 12.64 9.26 0.84
N LEU A 193 12.76 9.09 2.16
CA LEU A 193 12.46 10.12 3.15
C LEU A 193 13.34 11.36 2.94
N GLY A 194 12.70 12.54 2.88
CA GLY A 194 13.35 13.82 2.61
C GLY A 194 13.62 14.10 1.14
N GLN A 195 13.50 13.10 0.25
CA GLN A 195 13.72 13.27 -1.20
C GLN A 195 12.42 13.62 -1.96
N GLY A 196 11.25 13.48 -1.33
CA GLY A 196 9.96 13.68 -1.99
C GLY A 196 9.57 12.53 -2.93
N THR A 197 10.17 11.36 -2.75
CA THR A 197 9.95 10.15 -3.59
C THR A 197 9.24 9.04 -2.82
N VAL A 198 8.68 9.32 -1.65
CA VAL A 198 8.04 8.31 -0.77
C VAL A 198 6.93 7.54 -1.48
N SER A 199 6.03 8.20 -2.20
CA SER A 199 4.97 7.48 -2.94
C SER A 199 5.54 6.53 -3.98
N ALA A 200 6.58 6.94 -4.72
CA ALA A 200 7.24 6.08 -5.69
C ALA A 200 7.93 4.87 -5.00
N ALA A 201 8.61 5.12 -3.88
CA ALA A 201 9.28 4.08 -3.09
C ALA A 201 8.28 3.07 -2.51
N MET A 202 7.12 3.53 -2.03
CA MET A 202 6.05 2.66 -1.55
C MET A 202 5.49 1.75 -2.64
N LEU A 203 5.47 2.22 -3.89
CA LEU A 203 4.95 1.53 -5.05
C LEU A 203 5.98 0.69 -5.82
N ALA A 204 7.27 0.84 -5.50
CA ALA A 204 8.37 0.20 -6.23
C ALA A 204 8.37 -1.33 -6.15
N GLY A 205 7.76 -1.90 -5.10
CA GLY A 205 7.68 -3.35 -4.91
C GLY A 205 6.65 -4.06 -5.80
N GLN A 206 5.82 -3.33 -6.55
CA GLN A 206 4.75 -3.93 -7.35
C GLN A 206 5.27 -4.75 -8.52
N PRO A 207 4.54 -5.82 -8.93
CA PRO A 207 4.80 -6.50 -10.18
C PRO A 207 4.74 -5.52 -11.37
N ALA A 208 5.75 -5.60 -12.23
CA ALA A 208 5.88 -4.70 -13.39
C ALA A 208 5.16 -5.25 -14.65
N ASN A 209 4.69 -6.50 -14.60
CA ASN A 209 4.08 -7.16 -15.74
C ASN A 209 2.77 -6.48 -16.17
N ARG A 210 2.46 -6.67 -17.45
CA ARG A 210 1.32 -6.04 -18.12
C ARG A 210 -0.01 -6.37 -17.43
N GLU A 211 -0.22 -7.64 -17.10
CA GLU A 211 -1.48 -8.14 -16.57
C GLU A 211 -1.79 -7.53 -15.21
N TYR A 212 -0.78 -7.44 -14.32
CA TYR A 212 -0.92 -6.76 -13.04
C TYR A 212 -1.31 -5.30 -13.22
N ARG A 213 -0.56 -4.56 -14.06
CA ARG A 213 -0.83 -3.13 -14.32
C ARG A 213 -2.23 -2.90 -14.92
N GLN A 214 -2.66 -3.74 -15.85
CA GLN A 214 -3.99 -3.64 -16.46
C GLN A 214 -5.11 -3.90 -15.46
N LEU A 215 -4.96 -4.95 -14.64
CA LEU A 215 -5.93 -5.28 -13.60
C LEU A 215 -6.03 -4.16 -12.56
N GLN A 216 -4.89 -3.62 -12.13
CA GLN A 216 -4.83 -2.51 -11.18
C GLN A 216 -5.52 -1.26 -11.73
N GLN A 217 -5.22 -0.86 -12.98
CA GLN A 217 -5.88 0.28 -13.62
C GLN A 217 -7.39 0.05 -13.78
N ALA A 218 -7.81 -1.18 -14.11
CA ALA A 218 -9.22 -1.52 -14.21
C ALA A 218 -9.92 -1.43 -12.84
N LEU A 219 -9.27 -1.92 -11.78
CA LEU A 219 -9.78 -1.84 -10.41
C LEU A 219 -9.92 -0.39 -9.96
N ALA A 220 -8.89 0.44 -10.13
CA ALA A 220 -8.93 1.85 -9.76
C ALA A 220 -10.06 2.61 -10.49
N ARG A 221 -10.23 2.38 -11.80
CA ARG A 221 -11.35 2.96 -12.58
C ARG A 221 -12.72 2.45 -12.17
N TRP A 222 -12.80 1.23 -11.67
CA TRP A 222 -14.05 0.63 -11.21
C TRP A 222 -14.43 1.19 -9.83
N LEU A 223 -13.47 1.32 -8.91
CA LEU A 223 -13.66 1.91 -7.58
C LEU A 223 -14.09 3.38 -7.63
N SER A 224 -13.74 4.12 -8.67
CA SER A 224 -14.16 5.51 -8.82
C SER A 224 -15.62 5.68 -9.28
N ARG A 225 -16.33 4.60 -9.61
CA ARG A 225 -17.73 4.66 -10.06
C ARG A 225 -18.69 4.70 -8.86
N PRO A 226 -19.78 5.46 -8.95
CA PRO A 226 -20.80 5.47 -7.89
C PRO A 226 -21.46 4.09 -7.74
N VAL A 227 -21.66 3.66 -6.50
CA VAL A 227 -22.26 2.37 -6.15
C VAL A 227 -23.70 2.60 -5.69
N ALA A 228 -24.65 1.93 -6.32
CA ALA A 228 -26.04 1.93 -5.86
C ALA A 228 -26.15 1.15 -4.53
N PRO A 229 -26.98 1.60 -3.56
CA PRO A 229 -27.05 1.00 -2.23
C PRO A 229 -27.42 -0.49 -2.22
N ASP A 230 -28.27 -0.92 -3.16
CA ASP A 230 -28.71 -2.30 -3.35
C ASP A 230 -27.61 -3.25 -3.89
N SER A 231 -26.50 -2.69 -4.36
CA SER A 231 -25.42 -3.42 -5.04
C SER A 231 -24.16 -3.57 -4.17
N ALA A 232 -24.20 -3.16 -2.90
CA ALA A 232 -23.03 -3.13 -2.03
C ALA A 232 -22.36 -4.52 -1.84
N ALA A 233 -23.17 -5.56 -1.63
CA ALA A 233 -22.67 -6.92 -1.47
C ALA A 233 -22.00 -7.47 -2.75
N TYR A 234 -22.61 -7.19 -3.92
CA TYR A 234 -22.03 -7.54 -5.21
C TYR A 234 -20.71 -6.79 -5.47
N HIS A 235 -20.68 -5.51 -5.12
CA HIS A 235 -19.48 -4.69 -5.22
C HIS A 235 -18.35 -5.27 -4.34
N GLN A 236 -18.64 -5.64 -3.10
CA GLN A 236 -17.65 -6.26 -2.23
C GLN A 236 -17.08 -7.56 -2.81
N ALA A 237 -17.92 -8.47 -3.31
CA ALA A 237 -17.48 -9.73 -3.91
C ALA A 237 -16.59 -9.50 -5.15
N GLN A 238 -16.93 -8.53 -6.00
CA GLN A 238 -16.13 -8.18 -7.17
C GLN A 238 -14.77 -7.57 -6.79
N TYR A 239 -14.74 -6.73 -5.76
CA TYR A 239 -13.49 -6.20 -5.21
C TYR A 239 -12.60 -7.33 -4.70
N GLU A 240 -13.14 -8.25 -3.90
CA GLU A 240 -12.40 -9.39 -3.34
C GLU A 240 -11.84 -10.28 -4.44
N GLN A 241 -12.61 -10.53 -5.50
CA GLN A 241 -12.15 -11.29 -6.66
C GLN A 241 -10.98 -10.60 -7.38
N ALA A 242 -11.04 -9.28 -7.57
CA ALA A 242 -9.95 -8.51 -8.16
C ALA A 242 -8.71 -8.48 -7.26
N ALA A 243 -8.91 -8.30 -5.95
CA ALA A 243 -7.84 -8.28 -4.95
C ALA A 243 -7.09 -9.62 -4.89
N VAL A 244 -7.80 -10.75 -4.91
CA VAL A 244 -7.19 -12.09 -4.98
C VAL A 244 -6.39 -12.28 -6.27
N ASN A 245 -6.87 -11.78 -7.40
CA ASN A 245 -6.12 -11.89 -8.66
C ASN A 245 -4.88 -10.98 -8.68
N LEU A 246 -4.94 -9.77 -8.11
CA LEU A 246 -3.75 -8.93 -7.91
C LEU A 246 -2.73 -9.61 -7.01
N GLU A 247 -3.21 -10.27 -5.96
CA GLU A 247 -2.38 -11.04 -5.03
C GLU A 247 -1.64 -12.19 -5.73
N ARG A 248 -2.34 -12.98 -6.56
CA ARG A 248 -1.71 -14.06 -7.35
C ARG A 248 -0.59 -13.54 -8.26
N TRP A 249 -0.80 -12.41 -8.91
CA TRP A 249 0.21 -11.78 -9.76
C TRP A 249 1.45 -11.30 -8.99
N ARG A 250 1.37 -11.07 -7.66
CA ARG A 250 2.55 -10.77 -6.82
C ARG A 250 3.44 -11.99 -6.64
N TRP A 251 2.89 -13.19 -6.67
CA TRP A 251 3.64 -14.43 -6.50
C TRP A 251 4.16 -14.99 -7.84
N GLU A 252 3.45 -14.69 -8.92
CA GLU A 252 3.79 -15.09 -10.30
C GLU A 252 4.44 -13.95 -11.11
N ALA A 253 5.15 -13.03 -10.44
CA ALA A 253 5.74 -11.88 -11.11
C ALA A 253 6.84 -12.31 -12.11
N PHE A 254 6.66 -11.93 -13.38
CA PHE A 254 7.64 -12.11 -14.45
C PHE A 254 8.45 -10.82 -14.67
N ALA A 255 9.60 -10.94 -15.33
CA ALA A 255 10.40 -9.78 -15.71
C ALA A 255 9.60 -8.83 -16.61
N PRO A 256 9.68 -7.50 -16.39
CA PRO A 256 9.06 -6.54 -17.28
C PRO A 256 9.57 -6.71 -18.71
N ASP A 257 8.67 -6.50 -19.67
CA ASP A 257 8.94 -6.54 -21.11
C ASP A 257 9.56 -7.84 -21.63
N SER A 258 9.44 -8.93 -20.85
CA SER A 258 9.82 -10.26 -21.31
C SER A 258 8.81 -10.83 -22.32
N ASP A 259 9.32 -11.70 -23.18
CA ASP A 259 8.50 -12.52 -24.07
C ASP A 259 8.06 -13.77 -23.31
N TYR A 260 6.74 -14.01 -23.25
CA TYR A 260 6.18 -15.14 -22.51
C TYR A 260 4.93 -15.69 -23.17
N VAL A 261 4.64 -16.95 -22.84
CA VAL A 261 3.35 -17.58 -23.17
C VAL A 261 2.57 -17.72 -21.88
N LEU A 262 1.42 -17.05 -21.81
CA LEU A 262 0.51 -17.12 -20.67
C LEU A 262 -0.67 -18.01 -21.01
N ILE A 263 -0.94 -19.00 -20.16
CA ILE A 263 -2.15 -19.83 -20.27
C ILE A 263 -3.05 -19.49 -19.08
N ASN A 264 -4.17 -18.83 -19.36
CA ASN A 264 -5.20 -18.57 -18.37
C ASN A 264 -6.19 -19.76 -18.37
N VAL A 265 -5.93 -20.72 -17.47
CA VAL A 265 -6.71 -21.96 -17.34
C VAL A 265 -8.22 -21.71 -17.20
N PRO A 266 -8.71 -20.86 -16.26
CA PRO A 266 -10.15 -20.62 -16.14
C PRO A 266 -10.75 -19.85 -17.32
N ALA A 267 -9.94 -19.13 -18.11
CA ALA A 267 -10.40 -18.42 -19.30
C ALA A 267 -10.31 -19.24 -20.60
N TYR A 268 -9.78 -20.48 -20.56
CA TYR A 268 -9.55 -21.32 -21.74
C TYR A 268 -8.75 -20.61 -22.86
N GLU A 269 -7.80 -19.75 -22.47
CA GLU A 269 -7.08 -18.88 -23.39
C GLU A 269 -5.57 -18.96 -23.21
N LEU A 270 -4.86 -19.02 -24.32
CA LEU A 270 -3.41 -18.85 -24.42
C LEU A 270 -3.10 -17.51 -25.10
N GLN A 271 -2.19 -16.74 -24.51
CA GLN A 271 -1.65 -15.52 -25.08
C GLN A 271 -0.13 -15.67 -25.27
N VAL A 272 0.35 -15.31 -26.46
CA VAL A 272 1.77 -15.10 -26.72
C VAL A 272 2.03 -13.61 -26.60
N VAL A 273 2.81 -13.21 -25.61
CA VAL A 273 3.17 -11.82 -25.35
C VAL A 273 4.60 -11.60 -25.78
N ALA A 274 4.83 -10.57 -26.60
CA ALA A 274 6.14 -10.14 -27.04
C ALA A 274 6.30 -8.64 -26.78
N ALA A 275 7.38 -8.23 -26.12
CA ALA A 275 7.63 -6.84 -25.73
C ALA A 275 6.40 -6.15 -25.07
N GLY A 276 5.70 -6.87 -24.20
CA GLY A 276 4.49 -6.36 -23.52
C GLY A 276 3.25 -6.21 -24.41
N VAL A 277 3.23 -6.76 -25.63
CA VAL A 277 2.08 -6.75 -26.53
C VAL A 277 1.62 -8.18 -26.83
N VAL A 278 0.30 -8.41 -26.83
CA VAL A 278 -0.26 -9.72 -27.21
C VAL A 278 -0.09 -9.91 -28.71
N ALA A 279 0.91 -10.69 -29.10
CA ALA A 279 1.21 -11.00 -30.49
C ALA A 279 0.22 -12.01 -31.08
N ARG A 280 -0.21 -13.00 -30.26
CA ARG A 280 -1.19 -14.02 -30.67
C ARG A 280 -2.08 -14.43 -29.51
N ARG A 281 -3.28 -14.88 -29.85
CA ARG A 281 -4.27 -15.40 -28.92
C ARG A 281 -4.89 -16.67 -29.50
N HIS A 282 -5.02 -17.69 -28.66
CA HIS A 282 -5.57 -18.99 -29.03
C HIS A 282 -6.52 -19.48 -27.96
N ARG A 283 -7.60 -20.16 -28.36
CA ARG A 283 -8.41 -20.96 -27.43
C ARG A 283 -7.68 -22.27 -27.14
N VAL A 284 -7.73 -22.71 -25.89
CA VAL A 284 -7.10 -23.96 -25.46
C VAL A 284 -8.10 -24.85 -24.73
N VAL A 285 -7.86 -26.16 -24.78
CA VAL A 285 -8.60 -27.15 -24.01
C VAL A 285 -7.80 -27.45 -22.75
N VAL A 286 -8.46 -27.42 -21.59
CA VAL A 286 -7.85 -27.73 -20.29
C VAL A 286 -8.46 -28.99 -19.69
N GLY A 287 -7.80 -29.53 -18.67
CA GLY A 287 -8.25 -30.73 -17.97
C GLY A 287 -9.61 -30.55 -17.29
N LYS A 288 -10.31 -31.66 -17.06
CA LYS A 288 -11.61 -31.68 -16.36
C LYS A 288 -11.42 -31.32 -14.87
N PRO A 289 -12.46 -30.93 -14.12
CA PRO A 289 -12.35 -30.70 -12.68
C PRO A 289 -11.76 -31.87 -11.88
N ALA A 290 -11.99 -33.12 -12.32
CA ALA A 290 -11.40 -34.31 -11.71
C ALA A 290 -9.93 -34.54 -12.09
N THR A 291 -9.46 -33.97 -13.21
CA THR A 291 -8.11 -34.12 -13.78
C THR A 291 -7.58 -32.76 -14.22
N THR A 292 -7.48 -31.82 -13.27
CA THR A 292 -7.18 -30.42 -13.57
C THR A 292 -5.78 -30.23 -14.16
N THR A 293 -5.67 -29.30 -15.10
CA THR A 293 -4.36 -28.85 -15.60
C THR A 293 -3.56 -28.23 -14.44
N PRO A 294 -2.35 -28.70 -14.14
CA PRO A 294 -1.54 -28.12 -13.08
C PRO A 294 -0.99 -26.74 -13.50
N THR A 295 -0.98 -25.78 -12.56
CA THR A 295 -0.31 -24.49 -12.73
C THR A 295 1.21 -24.67 -12.59
N LEU A 296 1.99 -24.09 -13.50
CA LEU A 296 3.45 -24.15 -13.47
C LEU A 296 4.07 -22.94 -14.18
N THR A 297 5.32 -22.64 -13.81
CA THR A 297 6.18 -21.68 -14.50
C THR A 297 7.39 -22.42 -15.06
N SER A 298 7.62 -22.32 -16.38
CA SER A 298 8.70 -23.02 -17.06
C SER A 298 9.10 -22.31 -18.36
N THR A 299 10.16 -22.80 -18.99
CA THR A 299 10.68 -22.32 -20.28
C THR A 299 10.45 -23.36 -21.36
N ILE A 300 9.92 -22.95 -22.52
CA ILE A 300 9.80 -23.83 -23.70
C ILE A 300 11.22 -24.03 -24.28
N ARG A 301 11.74 -25.26 -24.22
CA ARG A 301 13.12 -25.57 -24.66
C ARG A 301 13.23 -25.98 -26.11
N TYR A 302 12.24 -26.69 -26.63
CA TYR A 302 12.20 -27.17 -28.00
C TYR A 302 10.75 -27.31 -28.45
N PHE A 303 10.54 -27.29 -29.75
CA PHE A 303 9.25 -27.53 -30.38
C PHE A 303 9.39 -28.68 -31.37
N THR A 304 8.62 -29.74 -31.18
CA THR A 304 8.65 -30.93 -32.03
C THR A 304 7.45 -30.94 -32.96
N LEU A 305 7.70 -30.98 -34.26
CA LEU A 305 6.66 -31.20 -35.27
C LEU A 305 6.35 -32.70 -35.34
N ALA A 306 5.06 -33.07 -35.27
CA ALA A 306 4.58 -34.46 -35.29
C ALA A 306 5.21 -35.38 -34.21
N PRO A 307 5.02 -35.08 -32.92
CA PRO A 307 5.54 -35.94 -31.85
C PRO A 307 4.82 -37.30 -31.82
N GLY A 308 5.55 -38.36 -31.49
CA GLY A 308 4.92 -39.63 -31.08
C GLY A 308 4.15 -39.46 -29.76
N TRP A 309 3.00 -40.14 -29.63
CA TRP A 309 2.20 -40.10 -28.40
C TRP A 309 2.46 -41.33 -27.52
N HIS A 310 3.25 -41.14 -26.46
CA HIS A 310 3.43 -42.16 -25.41
C HIS A 310 2.26 -42.08 -24.44
N VAL A 311 1.36 -43.07 -24.51
CA VAL A 311 0.14 -43.10 -23.69
C VAL A 311 0.50 -43.16 -22.21
N PRO A 312 0.06 -42.19 -21.38
CA PRO A 312 0.26 -42.24 -19.94
C PRO A 312 -0.36 -43.50 -19.32
N HIS A 313 0.31 -44.07 -18.32
CA HIS A 313 -0.12 -45.30 -17.65
C HIS A 313 -1.57 -45.23 -17.14
N SER A 314 -2.00 -44.08 -16.64
CA SER A 314 -3.38 -43.86 -16.17
C SER A 314 -4.43 -44.00 -17.28
N ILE A 315 -4.14 -43.52 -18.49
CA ILE A 315 -5.06 -43.63 -19.64
C ILE A 315 -5.08 -45.09 -20.13
N ALA A 316 -3.90 -45.70 -20.26
CA ALA A 316 -3.78 -47.09 -20.71
C ALA A 316 -4.57 -48.05 -19.80
N THR A 317 -4.46 -47.89 -18.48
CA THR A 317 -5.10 -48.77 -17.49
C THR A 317 -6.56 -48.45 -17.23
N LYS A 318 -6.94 -47.17 -17.14
CA LYS A 318 -8.29 -46.76 -16.72
C LYS A 318 -9.26 -46.57 -17.89
N GLU A 319 -8.76 -46.28 -19.09
CA GLU A 319 -9.61 -45.95 -20.25
C GLU A 319 -9.51 -46.99 -21.37
N MET A 320 -8.29 -47.41 -21.74
CA MET A 320 -8.10 -48.33 -22.88
C MET A 320 -8.30 -49.80 -22.48
N LEU A 321 -7.62 -50.27 -21.41
CA LEU A 321 -7.67 -51.67 -20.98
C LEU A 321 -9.10 -52.20 -20.74
N PRO A 322 -10.04 -51.45 -20.12
CA PRO A 322 -11.41 -51.93 -19.94
C PRO A 322 -12.15 -52.19 -21.25
N ARG A 323 -11.85 -51.43 -22.32
CA ARG A 323 -12.47 -51.59 -23.64
C ARG A 323 -11.90 -52.76 -24.43
N ILE A 324 -10.65 -53.13 -24.17
CA ILE A 324 -9.97 -54.26 -24.82
C ILE A 324 -10.36 -55.60 -24.20
N LYS A 325 -10.73 -55.60 -22.91
CA LYS A 325 -11.16 -56.81 -22.19
C LYS A 325 -12.61 -57.23 -22.48
N GLN A 326 -13.39 -56.39 -23.17
CA GLN A 326 -14.77 -56.65 -23.59
C GLN A 326 -14.77 -57.30 -24.97
#